data_AF-A0AAD5DJN2-F1
#
_entry.id   AF-A0AAD5DJN2-F1
#
_cell.length_a   1.000
_cell.length_b   1.000
_cell.length_c   1.000
_cell.angle_alpha   90.00
_cell.angle_beta   90.00
_cell.angle_gamma   90.00
#
_symmetry.space_group_name_H-M   'P 1'
#
loop_
_entity.id
_entity.type
_entity.pdbx_description
1 polymer ?
#
loop_
_entity_poly.entity_id
_entity_poly.type
_entity_poly.pdbx_seq_one_letter_code
_entity_poly.pdbx_strand_id
1 'polypeptide(L)'
;MLGGQRAIQLAQQCGAAWWMASGSGAACSPPLGEVGMAVAPAALFGFGSKPAEERQPPPAAAVQDTSPLLIPFTPVQKTPEYSLRLYSAYTAAECEYERRDEGFLLLGSYMSGNNAAGVRCRETQPVVMSYPPQARGSGRSRQCLLARRLHWCSTAALVTGAKHMRIHIVPTGGSSEAAALPPAPRDSSVSLAVAGGEVVAARQFEGNATKEACERCLEQLKAALARDGLQLAEAEAAGFFRLAQYGPLHSLSTRVNEIWLAVKL
;
A
#
# COMPACT_ATOMS: atom_id res chain seq x y z
N MET A 1 -33.76 0.33 -34.94
CA MET A 1 -33.88 0.92 -33.61
C MET A 1 -32.48 1.09 -33.03
N LEU A 2 -32.03 2.35 -33.03
CA LEU A 2 -30.74 2.82 -32.54
C LEU A 2 -30.90 3.22 -31.07
N GLY A 3 -29.90 2.99 -30.24
CA GLY A 3 -29.77 3.67 -28.94
C GLY A 3 -29.18 2.82 -27.84
N GLY A 4 -27.91 3.05 -27.50
CA GLY A 4 -27.27 2.40 -26.36
C GLY A 4 -25.78 2.74 -26.16
N GLN A 5 -25.34 3.93 -26.54
CA GLN A 5 -24.02 4.46 -26.17
C GLN A 5 -24.24 5.70 -25.31
N ARG A 6 -23.97 5.61 -24.00
CA ARG A 6 -23.69 6.73 -23.08
C ARG A 6 -23.54 6.18 -21.65
N ALA A 7 -22.29 5.92 -21.23
CA ALA A 7 -21.89 5.88 -19.81
C ALA A 7 -20.37 5.83 -19.66
N ILE A 8 -19.63 6.77 -20.27
CA ILE A 8 -18.22 7.03 -19.94
C ILE A 8 -18.01 8.54 -19.98
N GLN A 9 -18.33 9.24 -18.90
CA GLN A 9 -17.81 10.57 -18.55
C GLN A 9 -18.46 11.03 -17.23
N LEU A 10 -17.86 10.62 -16.11
CA LEU A 10 -18.04 11.22 -14.77
C LEU A 10 -17.10 10.53 -13.77
N ALA A 11 -15.79 10.68 -13.98
CA ALA A 11 -14.77 10.32 -12.99
C ALA A 11 -13.48 11.16 -13.16
N GLN A 12 -13.64 12.42 -13.60
CA GLN A 12 -12.58 13.44 -13.62
C GLN A 12 -13.11 14.65 -12.86
N GLN A 13 -12.90 14.66 -11.54
CA GLN A 13 -12.90 15.84 -10.64
C GLN A 13 -13.13 15.33 -9.22
N CYS A 14 -12.05 14.96 -8.52
CA CYS A 14 -11.87 15.09 -7.06
C CYS A 14 -10.52 14.44 -6.71
N GLY A 15 -9.58 15.23 -6.17
CA GLY A 15 -8.33 14.70 -5.61
C GLY A 15 -7.03 15.21 -6.23
N ALA A 16 -6.97 16.46 -6.68
CA ALA A 16 -5.70 17.15 -6.96
C ALA A 16 -5.50 18.27 -5.93
N ALA A 17 -5.04 17.89 -4.74
CA ALA A 17 -4.49 18.83 -3.78
C ALA A 17 -3.53 18.06 -2.89
N TRP A 18 -2.28 17.96 -3.32
CA TRP A 18 -1.07 17.85 -2.49
C TRP A 18 0.08 17.57 -3.45
N TRP A 19 0.72 18.64 -3.93
CA TRP A 19 2.14 18.76 -4.33
C TRP A 19 2.31 20.15 -4.96
N MET A 20 2.76 21.12 -4.18
CA MET A 20 3.26 22.42 -4.63
C MET A 20 4.56 22.67 -3.87
N ALA A 21 5.70 22.47 -4.52
CA ALA A 21 6.96 23.15 -4.22
C ALA A 21 8.00 22.84 -5.32
N SER A 22 8.69 23.91 -5.76
CA SER A 22 9.81 23.99 -6.73
C SER A 22 9.45 23.77 -8.21
N GLY A 23 9.77 24.66 -9.15
CA GLY A 23 10.53 25.90 -9.10
C GLY A 23 11.09 26.23 -10.48
N SER A 24 10.51 27.25 -11.13
CA SER A 24 11.15 28.29 -11.96
C SER A 24 11.86 27.94 -13.28
N GLY A 25 11.48 28.66 -14.35
CA GLY A 25 12.30 28.86 -15.54
C GLY A 25 11.52 29.17 -16.82
N ALA A 26 10.96 30.39 -16.96
CA ALA A 26 10.65 30.95 -18.29
C ALA A 26 10.52 32.48 -18.20
N ALA A 27 11.43 33.16 -18.91
CA ALA A 27 11.45 34.60 -19.12
C ALA A 27 10.42 35.01 -20.19
N CYS A 28 9.65 36.06 -19.92
CA CYS A 28 8.97 36.86 -20.95
C CYS A 28 8.91 38.32 -20.48
N SER A 29 9.60 39.20 -21.21
CA SER A 29 9.45 40.65 -21.13
C SER A 29 8.16 41.10 -21.83
N PRO A 30 7.54 42.20 -21.37
CA PRO A 30 7.00 43.18 -22.31
C PRO A 30 7.35 44.65 -21.93
N PRO A 31 7.14 45.61 -22.86
CA PRO A 31 7.75 46.95 -22.79
C PRO A 31 6.86 48.04 -22.18
N LEU A 32 7.56 49.06 -21.68
CA LEU A 32 7.29 50.51 -21.65
C LEU A 32 5.86 51.04 -21.43
N GLY A 33 5.71 51.76 -20.32
CA GLY A 33 4.70 52.81 -20.13
C GLY A 33 5.16 53.81 -19.06
N GLU A 34 5.49 55.02 -19.49
CA GLU A 34 5.79 56.20 -18.65
C GLU A 34 4.58 56.65 -17.83
N VAL A 35 4.74 56.97 -16.54
CA VAL A 35 4.02 58.08 -15.86
C VAL A 35 4.81 58.56 -14.62
N GLY A 36 5.17 59.86 -14.62
CA GLY A 36 4.92 60.79 -13.50
C GLY A 36 5.76 60.74 -12.22
N MET A 37 6.60 61.77 -12.06
CA MET A 37 7.29 62.18 -10.84
C MET A 37 6.37 62.44 -9.64
N ALA A 38 6.85 62.09 -8.43
CA ALA A 38 6.72 62.94 -7.24
C ALA A 38 7.83 62.59 -6.23
N VAL A 39 8.72 63.56 -5.99
CA VAL A 39 9.81 63.51 -5.02
C VAL A 39 9.29 63.94 -3.65
N ALA A 40 9.64 63.21 -2.59
CA ALA A 40 9.49 63.66 -1.21
C ALA A 40 10.70 63.21 -0.35
N PRO A 41 11.07 63.98 0.69
CA PRO A 41 12.44 64.03 1.18
C PRO A 41 12.78 63.01 2.27
N ALA A 42 14.10 62.86 2.43
CA ALA A 42 14.83 61.97 3.30
C ALA A 42 14.46 62.06 4.79
N ALA A 43 14.32 60.90 5.43
CA ALA A 43 14.46 60.73 6.87
C ALA A 43 15.72 59.89 7.14
N LEU A 44 16.74 60.56 7.68
CA LEU A 44 18.01 60.01 8.13
C LEU A 44 17.75 59.22 9.44
N PHE A 45 17.54 57.91 9.35
CA PHE A 45 17.54 57.03 10.52
C PHE A 45 18.87 56.30 10.63
N GLY A 46 19.55 56.52 11.76
CA GLY A 46 20.85 55.93 12.08
C GLY A 46 20.77 54.41 12.14
N PHE A 47 21.54 53.76 11.26
CA PHE A 47 21.80 52.33 11.31
C PHE A 47 22.78 52.05 12.44
N GLY A 48 22.26 51.57 13.57
CA GLY A 48 23.07 50.88 14.58
C GLY A 48 23.52 49.53 14.01
N SER A 49 24.83 49.33 13.88
CA SER A 49 25.43 48.07 13.46
C SER A 49 25.14 46.98 14.49
N LYS A 50 24.12 46.16 14.22
CA LYS A 50 23.82 44.95 14.98
C LYS A 50 24.95 43.94 14.73
N PRO A 51 25.60 43.37 15.77
CA PRO A 51 26.68 42.40 15.59
C PRO A 51 26.17 41.20 14.79
N ALA A 52 26.99 40.73 13.85
CA ALA A 52 26.70 39.61 12.99
C ALA A 52 26.48 38.35 13.83
N GLU A 53 25.22 37.99 14.02
CA GLU A 53 24.80 36.73 14.61
C GLU A 53 25.27 35.61 13.68
N GLU A 54 26.30 34.89 14.13
CA GLU A 54 26.92 33.78 13.43
C GLU A 54 25.85 32.73 13.13
N ARG A 55 25.36 32.74 11.87
CA ARG A 55 24.34 31.82 11.39
C ARG A 55 24.88 30.40 11.51
N GLN A 56 24.45 29.71 12.56
CA GLN A 56 24.62 28.27 12.70
C GLN A 56 24.14 27.61 11.40
N PRO A 57 24.98 26.81 10.72
CA PRO A 57 24.56 26.12 9.51
C PRO A 57 23.34 25.25 9.86
N PRO A 58 22.29 25.24 9.00
CA PRO A 58 21.11 24.44 9.27
C PRO A 58 21.54 23.00 9.55
N PRO A 59 20.98 22.35 10.59
CA PRO A 59 21.32 20.96 10.90
C PRO A 59 21.14 20.15 9.62
N ALA A 60 22.17 19.41 9.24
CA ALA A 60 22.16 18.58 8.04
C ALA A 60 20.88 17.75 8.06
N ALA A 61 19.99 18.01 7.09
CA ALA A 61 18.71 17.32 7.00
C ALA A 61 19.02 15.83 6.98
N ALA A 62 18.54 15.11 8.02
CA ALA A 62 18.71 13.67 8.09
C ALA A 62 18.20 13.07 6.78
N VAL A 63 19.06 12.33 6.10
CA VAL A 63 18.71 11.63 4.86
C VAL A 63 17.61 10.64 5.22
N GLN A 64 16.36 11.01 4.94
CA GLN A 64 15.23 10.12 5.10
C GLN A 64 15.33 9.11 3.98
N ASP A 65 15.64 7.85 4.30
CA ASP A 65 15.53 6.75 3.35
C ASP A 65 14.06 6.63 2.93
N THR A 66 13.76 7.16 1.75
CA THR A 66 12.42 7.15 1.14
C THR A 66 12.11 5.84 0.42
N SER A 67 13.04 4.86 0.47
CA SER A 67 12.82 3.56 -0.16
C SER A 67 11.62 2.86 0.49
N PRO A 68 10.74 2.23 -0.31
CA PRO A 68 9.62 1.48 0.22
C PRO A 68 10.14 0.31 1.05
N LEU A 69 9.66 0.20 2.28
CA LEU A 69 10.06 -0.89 3.16
C LEU A 69 9.39 -2.18 2.71
N LEU A 70 10.17 -3.22 2.42
CA LEU A 70 9.62 -4.51 1.98
C LEU A 70 9.35 -5.43 3.18
N ILE A 71 8.34 -6.29 3.07
CA ILE A 71 8.11 -7.37 4.06
C ILE A 71 9.31 -8.34 3.99
N PRO A 72 10.03 -8.58 5.12
CA PRO A 72 11.18 -9.47 5.13
C PRO A 72 10.73 -10.92 4.91
N PHE A 73 11.52 -11.66 4.13
CA PHE A 73 11.32 -13.09 3.91
C PHE A 73 12.65 -13.81 3.73
N THR A 74 12.67 -15.11 4.03
CA THR A 74 13.78 -16.00 3.72
C THR A 74 13.48 -16.72 2.40
N PRO A 75 14.33 -16.60 1.36
CA PRO A 75 14.13 -17.34 0.12
C PRO A 75 14.33 -18.84 0.38
N VAL A 76 13.34 -19.65 0.00
CA VAL A 76 13.41 -21.12 0.11
C VAL A 76 13.86 -21.72 -1.21
N GLN A 77 13.24 -21.30 -2.31
CA GLN A 77 13.55 -21.77 -3.66
C GLN A 77 13.14 -20.72 -4.69
N LYS A 78 13.84 -20.66 -5.82
CA LYS A 78 13.46 -19.83 -6.96
C LYS A 78 13.50 -20.67 -8.23
N THR A 79 12.39 -20.66 -8.98
CA THR A 79 12.28 -21.23 -10.32
C THR A 79 12.07 -20.09 -11.33
N PRO A 80 12.12 -20.37 -12.64
CA PRO A 80 11.73 -19.38 -13.65
C PRO A 80 10.25 -18.97 -13.55
N GLU A 81 9.40 -19.79 -12.92
CA GLU A 81 7.95 -19.61 -12.91
C GLU A 81 7.40 -19.04 -11.60
N TYR A 82 8.08 -19.25 -10.48
CA TYR A 82 7.67 -18.76 -9.17
C TYR A 82 8.85 -18.76 -8.19
N SER A 83 8.64 -18.17 -7.02
CA SER A 83 9.58 -18.21 -5.90
C SER A 83 8.88 -18.69 -4.64
N LEU A 84 9.50 -19.61 -3.90
CA LEU A 84 9.09 -20.01 -2.57
C LEU A 84 9.78 -19.12 -1.54
N ARG A 85 8.99 -18.51 -0.66
CA ARG A 85 9.44 -17.54 0.33
C ARG A 85 8.85 -17.91 1.69
N LEU A 86 9.70 -18.05 2.70
CA LEU A 86 9.27 -18.16 4.09
C LEU A 86 9.11 -16.75 4.67
N TYR A 87 7.87 -16.35 4.93
CA TYR A 87 7.60 -15.12 5.64
C TYR A 87 7.59 -15.40 7.14
N SER A 88 8.46 -14.74 7.90
CA SER A 88 8.41 -14.76 9.37
C SER A 88 7.11 -14.13 9.87
N ALA A 89 6.78 -14.34 11.16
CA ALA A 89 5.65 -13.64 11.73
C ALA A 89 5.90 -12.11 11.77
N TYR A 90 4.95 -11.29 11.32
CA TYR A 90 4.99 -9.83 11.30
C TYR A 90 3.63 -9.23 11.68
N THR A 91 3.58 -7.99 12.16
CA THR A 91 2.31 -7.32 12.45
C THR A 91 1.81 -6.55 11.23
N ALA A 92 0.50 -6.55 11.02
CA ALA A 92 -0.14 -5.86 9.93
C ALA A 92 -1.43 -5.15 10.36
N ALA A 93 -1.76 -4.04 9.70
CA ALA A 93 -3.11 -3.49 9.73
C ALA A 93 -3.92 -4.20 8.64
N GLU A 94 -5.14 -4.55 8.97
CA GLU A 94 -6.10 -5.09 8.02
C GLU A 94 -7.46 -4.43 8.13
N CYS A 95 -8.15 -4.36 6.99
CA CYS A 95 -9.54 -3.94 6.91
C CYS A 95 -10.29 -4.84 5.94
N GLU A 96 -11.58 -5.01 6.20
CA GLU A 96 -12.51 -5.52 5.19
C GLU A 96 -12.72 -4.43 4.12
N TYR A 97 -12.93 -4.83 2.86
CA TYR A 97 -13.23 -3.89 1.79
C TYR A 97 -14.09 -4.51 0.70
N GLU A 98 -14.95 -3.70 0.08
CA GLU A 98 -15.64 -4.09 -1.15
C GLU A 98 -14.96 -3.49 -2.37
N ARG A 99 -14.69 -2.19 -2.31
CA ARG A 99 -13.93 -1.46 -3.33
C ARG A 99 -12.50 -1.24 -2.89
N ARG A 100 -11.58 -1.40 -3.84
CA ARG A 100 -10.15 -1.34 -3.58
C ARG A 100 -9.73 0.03 -3.01
N ASP A 101 -10.26 1.12 -3.56
CA ASP A 101 -9.97 2.48 -3.12
C ASP A 101 -10.36 2.76 -1.67
N GLU A 102 -11.49 2.22 -1.20
CA GLU A 102 -11.92 2.32 0.20
C GLU A 102 -10.90 1.68 1.15
N GLY A 103 -10.44 0.46 0.83
CA GLY A 103 -9.42 -0.23 1.61
C GLY A 103 -8.10 0.55 1.69
N PHE A 104 -7.64 1.12 0.57
CA PHE A 104 -6.45 1.97 0.56
C PHE A 104 -6.62 3.24 1.38
N LEU A 105 -7.79 3.88 1.33
CA LEU A 105 -8.08 5.09 2.11
C LEU A 105 -8.11 4.79 3.62
N LEU A 106 -8.73 3.69 4.05
CA LEU A 106 -8.78 3.28 5.45
C LEU A 106 -7.38 2.99 6.01
N LEU A 107 -6.60 2.16 5.31
CA LEU A 107 -5.24 1.82 5.74
C LEU A 107 -4.30 3.03 5.65
N GLY A 108 -4.42 3.85 4.61
CA GLY A 108 -3.66 5.09 4.45
C GLY A 108 -3.94 6.11 5.56
N SER A 109 -5.20 6.24 5.97
CA SER A 109 -5.62 7.09 7.11
C SER A 109 -4.98 6.62 8.41
N TYR A 110 -5.03 5.31 8.69
CA TYR A 110 -4.38 4.70 9.85
C TYR A 110 -2.87 4.98 9.87
N MET A 111 -2.16 4.74 8.75
CA MET A 111 -0.72 4.97 8.63
C MET A 111 -0.34 6.46 8.73
N SER A 112 -1.25 7.35 8.33
CA SER A 112 -1.04 8.81 8.39
C SER A 112 -1.23 9.43 9.78
N GLY A 113 -1.62 8.63 10.78
CA GLY A 113 -1.80 9.08 12.16
C GLY A 113 -3.22 8.96 12.71
N ASN A 114 -4.17 8.37 11.96
CA ASN A 114 -5.50 8.06 12.51
C ASN A 114 -5.47 6.80 13.39
N ASN A 115 -4.64 6.84 14.41
CA ASN A 115 -4.43 5.81 15.42
C ASN A 115 -4.38 6.44 16.81
N ALA A 116 -4.49 5.64 17.86
CA ALA A 116 -4.62 6.11 19.23
C ALA A 116 -3.48 7.07 19.62
N ALA A 117 -2.26 6.80 19.17
CA ALA A 117 -1.07 7.59 19.45
C ALA A 117 -0.89 8.82 18.56
N GLY A 118 -1.68 8.98 17.49
CA GLY A 118 -1.53 10.10 16.55
C GLY A 118 -0.22 10.09 15.76
N VAL A 119 0.47 8.95 15.67
CA VAL A 119 1.80 8.83 15.07
C VAL A 119 1.73 8.29 13.65
N ARG A 120 2.63 8.75 12.78
CA ARG A 120 2.76 8.18 11.43
C ARG A 120 3.49 6.84 11.48
N CYS A 121 3.01 5.88 10.72
CA CYS A 121 3.68 4.61 10.48
C CYS A 121 4.34 4.62 9.10
N ARG A 122 5.48 3.91 8.95
CA ARG A 122 6.13 3.79 7.64
C ARG A 122 5.31 2.86 6.76
N GLU A 123 5.02 3.29 5.54
CA GLU A 123 4.33 2.47 4.55
C GLU A 123 5.25 1.34 4.09
N THR A 124 4.71 0.12 4.00
CA THR A 124 5.44 -1.05 3.51
C THR A 124 4.85 -1.55 2.20
N GLN A 125 5.62 -2.35 1.48
CA GLN A 125 5.18 -3.06 0.29
C GLN A 125 5.44 -4.56 0.41
N PRO A 126 4.59 -5.40 -0.21
CA PRO A 126 3.37 -5.05 -0.96
C PRO A 126 2.16 -4.77 -0.06
N VAL A 127 1.12 -4.16 -0.64
CA VAL A 127 -0.23 -4.26 -0.07
C VAL A 127 -0.84 -5.58 -0.52
N VAL A 128 -1.26 -6.38 0.45
CA VAL A 128 -1.76 -7.74 0.22
C VAL A 128 -3.28 -7.74 0.31
N MET A 129 -3.94 -8.15 -0.76
CA MET A 129 -5.38 -8.34 -0.84
C MET A 129 -5.69 -9.83 -0.81
N SER A 130 -6.58 -10.23 0.09
CA SER A 130 -7.02 -11.62 0.27
C SER A 130 -8.38 -11.82 -0.36
N TYR A 131 -8.48 -12.85 -1.21
CA TYR A 131 -9.69 -13.21 -1.93
C TYR A 131 -10.17 -14.57 -1.42
N PRO A 132 -11.29 -14.62 -0.68
CA PRO A 132 -11.86 -15.87 -0.23
C PRO A 132 -12.40 -16.69 -1.41
N PRO A 133 -12.55 -18.02 -1.23
CA PRO A 133 -13.12 -18.88 -2.25
C PRO A 133 -14.53 -18.42 -2.59
N GLN A 134 -14.77 -18.15 -3.87
CA GLN A 134 -16.06 -17.66 -4.33
C GLN A 134 -17.09 -18.79 -4.21
N ALA A 135 -18.11 -18.62 -3.37
CA ALA A 135 -19.19 -19.59 -3.25
C ALA A 135 -19.86 -19.77 -4.63
N ARG A 136 -19.72 -20.97 -5.22
CA ARG A 136 -20.42 -21.33 -6.45
C ARG A 136 -21.91 -21.52 -6.10
N GLY A 137 -22.70 -20.48 -6.29
CA GLY A 137 -24.16 -20.51 -6.17
C GLY A 137 -24.70 -19.90 -4.88
N SER A 138 -25.85 -19.24 -5.00
CA SER A 138 -26.58 -18.45 -3.99
C SER A 138 -27.06 -19.22 -2.74
N GLY A 139 -26.60 -20.45 -2.53
CA GLY A 139 -26.88 -21.18 -1.30
C GLY A 139 -25.85 -20.80 -0.24
N ARG A 140 -26.27 -20.06 0.81
CA ARG A 140 -25.54 -19.98 2.09
C ARG A 140 -25.33 -21.41 2.60
N SER A 141 -24.23 -22.05 2.22
CA SER A 141 -23.98 -23.46 2.53
C SER A 141 -22.59 -23.64 3.12
N ARG A 142 -22.59 -23.87 4.44
CA ARG A 142 -21.63 -24.69 5.20
C ARG A 142 -20.13 -24.37 5.09
N GLN A 143 -19.76 -23.14 4.79
CA GLN A 143 -18.35 -22.72 4.81
C GLN A 143 -17.97 -22.16 6.18
N CYS A 144 -17.88 -23.00 7.22
CA CYS A 144 -17.47 -22.55 8.57
C CYS A 144 -17.07 -23.64 9.58
N LEU A 145 -16.40 -24.72 9.16
CA LEU A 145 -15.76 -25.65 10.12
C LEU A 145 -14.23 -25.69 10.02
N LEU A 146 -13.64 -25.11 8.96
CA LEU A 146 -12.18 -25.10 8.72
C LEU A 146 -11.46 -23.92 9.38
N ALA A 147 -12.18 -22.92 9.85
CA ALA A 147 -11.61 -21.70 10.42
C ALA A 147 -10.96 -21.91 11.81
N ARG A 148 -11.16 -23.08 12.44
CA ARG A 148 -10.74 -23.33 13.83
C ARG A 148 -9.27 -23.73 14.03
N ARG A 149 -8.49 -23.95 12.96
CA ARG A 149 -7.08 -24.39 13.07
C ARG A 149 -6.07 -23.55 12.29
N LEU A 150 -6.53 -22.57 11.52
CA LEU A 150 -5.67 -21.67 10.75
C LEU A 150 -5.70 -20.29 11.39
N HIS A 151 -4.72 -20.00 12.25
CA HIS A 151 -4.55 -18.70 12.93
C HIS A 151 -4.26 -17.55 11.94
N TRP A 152 -3.89 -17.87 10.70
CA TRP A 152 -3.27 -16.92 9.78
C TRP A 152 -4.16 -16.47 8.61
N CYS A 153 -5.04 -17.33 8.11
CA CYS A 153 -6.16 -16.80 7.36
C CYS A 153 -7.00 -16.07 8.41
N SER A 154 -7.17 -14.75 8.28
CA SER A 154 -8.01 -13.99 9.22
C SER A 154 -9.26 -14.83 9.40
N THR A 155 -9.47 -15.35 10.62
CA THR A 155 -10.53 -16.33 10.86
C THR A 155 -11.84 -15.74 10.35
N ALA A 156 -11.97 -14.41 10.39
CA ALA A 156 -12.98 -13.62 9.71
C ALA A 156 -13.05 -13.86 8.18
N ALA A 157 -12.00 -13.65 7.39
CA ALA A 157 -12.05 -13.74 5.92
C ALA A 157 -12.58 -15.08 5.36
N LEU A 158 -12.15 -16.22 5.92
CA LEU A 158 -12.68 -17.54 5.51
C LEU A 158 -14.10 -17.81 6.03
N VAL A 159 -14.50 -17.16 7.12
CA VAL A 159 -15.80 -17.33 7.78
C VAL A 159 -16.86 -16.43 7.16
N THR A 160 -16.51 -15.19 6.83
CA THR A 160 -17.41 -14.16 6.30
C THR A 160 -17.51 -14.22 4.79
N GLY A 161 -16.48 -14.73 4.10
CA GLY A 161 -16.37 -14.65 2.65
C GLY A 161 -16.09 -13.22 2.16
N ALA A 162 -15.66 -12.33 3.06
CA ALA A 162 -15.33 -10.95 2.73
C ALA A 162 -13.88 -10.80 2.23
N LYS A 163 -13.63 -9.78 1.42
CA LYS A 163 -12.28 -9.45 0.96
C LYS A 163 -11.56 -8.65 2.04
N HIS A 164 -10.28 -8.94 2.25
CA HIS A 164 -9.46 -8.22 3.24
C HIS A 164 -8.23 -7.63 2.59
N MET A 165 -7.93 -6.37 2.93
CA MET A 165 -6.71 -5.68 2.53
C MET A 165 -5.80 -5.57 3.74
N ARG A 166 -4.50 -5.82 3.53
CA ARG A 166 -3.51 -5.85 4.59
C ARG A 166 -2.23 -5.13 4.18
N ILE A 167 -1.65 -4.41 5.12
CA ILE A 167 -0.33 -3.78 4.99
C ILE A 167 0.51 -4.08 6.23
N HIS A 168 1.77 -4.47 6.03
CA HIS A 168 2.71 -4.65 7.14
C HIS A 168 3.01 -3.29 7.78
N ILE A 169 3.04 -3.22 9.11
CA ILE A 169 3.30 -1.97 9.84
C ILE A 169 4.68 -2.05 10.46
N VAL A 170 5.47 -1.00 10.25
CA VAL A 170 6.68 -0.73 11.02
C VAL A 170 6.52 0.62 11.72
N PRO A 171 6.35 0.64 13.05
CA PRO A 171 6.22 1.88 13.81
C PRO A 171 7.45 2.76 13.68
N THR A 172 7.23 4.04 13.43
CA THR A 172 8.31 5.03 13.34
C THR A 172 8.64 5.51 14.75
N GLY A 173 9.88 5.30 15.23
CA GLY A 173 10.35 5.92 16.49
C GLY A 173 10.92 4.99 17.57
N GLY A 174 11.11 3.70 17.31
CA GLY A 174 11.92 2.85 18.19
C GLY A 174 13.40 2.95 17.82
N SER A 175 14.24 3.55 18.68
CA SER A 175 15.70 3.61 18.52
C SER A 175 16.41 2.28 18.79
N SER A 176 15.66 1.18 18.87
CA SER A 176 16.17 -0.18 19.01
C SER A 176 15.22 -1.08 18.24
N GLU A 177 15.75 -2.07 17.52
CA GLU A 177 15.02 -3.11 16.76
C GLU A 177 13.99 -3.93 17.57
N ALA A 178 13.78 -3.59 18.85
CA ALA A 178 12.69 -4.13 19.64
C ALA A 178 11.37 -3.57 19.10
N ALA A 179 10.64 -4.43 18.39
CA ALA A 179 9.33 -4.17 17.81
C ALA A 179 8.37 -3.53 18.82
N ALA A 180 8.30 -2.20 18.83
CA ALA A 180 7.20 -1.50 19.46
C ALA A 180 5.90 -2.03 18.81
N LEU A 181 4.90 -2.35 19.63
CA LEU A 181 3.60 -2.76 19.11
C LEU A 181 3.02 -1.59 18.27
N PRO A 182 2.41 -1.86 17.12
CA PRO A 182 1.78 -0.80 16.35
C PRO A 182 0.67 -0.13 17.16
N PRO A 183 0.45 1.18 16.99
CA PRO A 183 -0.56 1.91 17.73
C PRO A 183 -1.96 1.37 17.43
N ALA A 184 -2.82 1.30 18.43
CA ALA A 184 -4.20 0.82 18.23
C ALA A 184 -4.94 1.70 17.21
N PRO A 185 -5.69 1.13 16.24
CA PRO A 185 -6.54 1.90 15.34
C PRO A 185 -7.62 2.69 16.08
N ARG A 186 -7.99 3.87 15.58
CA ARG A 186 -9.17 4.62 16.06
C ARG A 186 -10.45 4.26 15.33
N ASP A 187 -10.32 3.92 14.06
CA ASP A 187 -11.42 3.44 13.22
C ASP A 187 -11.64 1.94 13.47
N SER A 188 -12.85 1.56 13.85
CA SER A 188 -13.22 0.16 14.11
C SER A 188 -13.19 -0.74 12.86
N SER A 189 -13.15 -0.14 11.67
CA SER A 189 -13.04 -0.85 10.39
C SER A 189 -11.60 -1.32 10.11
N VAL A 190 -10.62 -0.81 10.87
CA VAL A 190 -9.22 -1.23 10.81
C VAL A 190 -8.89 -2.01 12.07
N SER A 191 -8.26 -3.16 11.90
CA SER A 191 -7.79 -4.01 13.00
C SER A 191 -6.32 -4.35 12.82
N LEU A 192 -5.67 -4.74 13.92
CA LEU A 192 -4.30 -5.25 13.90
C LEU A 192 -4.34 -6.77 13.88
N ALA A 193 -3.56 -7.38 12.99
CA ALA A 193 -3.43 -8.82 12.86
C ALA A 193 -1.96 -9.24 12.84
N VAL A 194 -1.71 -10.46 13.32
CA VAL A 194 -0.41 -11.13 13.15
C VAL A 194 -0.40 -11.83 11.80
N ALA A 195 0.75 -11.74 11.14
CA ALA A 195 0.93 -12.14 9.78
C ALA A 195 2.16 -12.96 9.44
N GLY A 196 2.15 -13.74 8.36
CA GLY A 196 3.25 -14.62 7.98
C GLY A 196 3.27 -15.94 8.76
N GLY A 197 4.47 -16.47 9.02
CA GLY A 197 4.68 -17.77 9.66
C GLY A 197 4.49 -18.96 8.71
N GLU A 198 4.68 -18.76 7.40
CA GLU A 198 4.37 -19.77 6.38
C GLU A 198 5.25 -19.64 5.14
N VAL A 199 5.27 -20.71 4.35
CA VAL A 199 5.91 -20.73 3.04
C VAL A 199 4.88 -20.38 1.97
N VAL A 200 5.19 -19.34 1.21
CA VAL A 200 4.36 -18.81 0.14
C VAL A 200 5.05 -19.02 -1.19
N ALA A 201 4.33 -19.61 -2.15
CA ALA A 201 4.68 -19.56 -3.55
C ALA A 201 4.17 -18.25 -4.16
N ALA A 202 5.09 -17.43 -4.66
CA ALA A 202 4.82 -16.14 -5.28
C ALA A 202 5.17 -16.17 -6.77
N ARG A 203 4.19 -15.83 -7.63
CA ARG A 203 4.37 -15.65 -9.08
C ARG A 203 4.10 -14.21 -9.47
N GLN A 204 5.06 -13.59 -10.13
CA GLN A 204 4.99 -12.22 -10.62
C GLN A 204 4.23 -12.13 -11.94
N PHE A 205 3.47 -11.04 -12.11
CA PHE A 205 2.91 -10.63 -13.39
C PHE A 205 2.85 -9.11 -13.48
N GLU A 206 2.88 -8.59 -14.70
CA GLU A 206 2.90 -7.15 -14.97
C GLU A 206 1.54 -6.62 -15.42
N GLY A 207 1.35 -5.31 -15.25
CA GLY A 207 0.18 -4.58 -15.74
C GLY A 207 -0.90 -4.40 -14.68
N ASN A 208 -2.13 -4.20 -15.14
CA ASN A 208 -3.26 -3.99 -14.24
C ASN A 208 -3.72 -5.34 -13.66
N ALA A 209 -3.90 -5.39 -12.34
CA ALA A 209 -4.45 -6.55 -11.65
C ALA A 209 -5.98 -6.64 -11.86
N THR A 210 -6.40 -6.85 -13.11
CA THR A 210 -7.78 -7.19 -13.46
C THR A 210 -8.10 -8.62 -13.00
N LYS A 211 -9.38 -8.95 -12.93
CA LYS A 211 -9.84 -10.29 -12.55
C LYS A 211 -9.21 -11.37 -13.45
N GLU A 212 -9.25 -11.15 -14.76
CA GLU A 212 -8.77 -12.09 -15.78
C GLU A 212 -7.25 -12.28 -15.70
N ALA A 213 -6.50 -11.20 -15.41
CA ALA A 213 -5.05 -11.28 -15.22
C ALA A 213 -4.69 -12.07 -13.97
N CYS A 214 -5.41 -11.84 -12.86
CA CYS A 214 -5.22 -12.58 -11.62
C CYS A 214 -5.55 -14.06 -11.79
N GLU A 215 -6.69 -14.39 -12.41
CA GLU A 215 -7.12 -15.77 -12.68
C GLU A 215 -6.11 -16.51 -13.56
N ARG A 216 -5.65 -15.89 -14.65
CA ARG A 216 -4.61 -16.48 -15.52
C ARG A 216 -3.32 -16.75 -14.75
N CYS A 217 -2.85 -15.79 -13.95
CA CYS A 217 -1.62 -15.96 -13.16
C CYS A 217 -1.79 -17.05 -12.08
N LEU A 218 -2.96 -17.08 -11.43
CA LEU A 218 -3.32 -18.08 -10.44
C LEU A 218 -3.30 -19.50 -11.00
N GLU A 219 -3.94 -19.74 -12.15
CA GLU A 219 -3.97 -21.06 -12.77
C GLU A 219 -2.57 -21.50 -13.27
N GLN A 220 -1.77 -20.57 -13.79
CA GLN A 220 -0.37 -20.85 -14.14
C GLN A 220 0.46 -21.25 -12.91
N LEU A 221 0.30 -20.54 -11.79
CA LEU A 221 1.01 -20.86 -10.55
C LEU A 221 0.59 -22.23 -10.01
N LYS A 222 -0.72 -22.54 -9.97
CA LYS A 222 -1.20 -23.86 -9.53
C LYS A 222 -0.65 -24.99 -10.41
N ALA A 223 -0.65 -24.81 -11.73
CA ALA A 223 -0.11 -25.79 -12.66
C ALA A 223 1.38 -26.05 -12.43
N ALA A 224 2.16 -24.98 -12.19
CA ALA A 224 3.58 -25.09 -11.89
C ALA A 224 3.83 -25.85 -10.58
N LEU A 225 3.10 -25.50 -9.51
CA LEU A 225 3.22 -26.17 -8.22
C LEU A 225 2.84 -27.66 -8.29
N ALA A 226 1.76 -27.98 -9.00
CA ALA A 226 1.31 -29.36 -9.18
C ALA A 226 2.34 -30.21 -9.94
N ARG A 227 2.95 -29.66 -10.99
CA ARG A 227 4.01 -30.32 -11.76
C ARG A 227 5.26 -30.58 -10.93
N ASP A 228 5.57 -29.67 -10.01
CA ASP A 228 6.72 -29.79 -9.11
C ASP A 228 6.41 -30.63 -7.85
N GLY A 229 5.19 -31.17 -7.74
CA GLY A 229 4.78 -32.04 -6.62
C GLY A 229 4.48 -31.30 -5.32
N LEU A 230 4.32 -29.97 -5.35
CA LEU A 230 4.03 -29.15 -4.18
C LEU A 230 2.53 -29.10 -3.89
N GLN A 231 2.17 -29.32 -2.61
CA GLN A 231 0.78 -29.27 -2.17
C GLN A 231 0.41 -27.89 -1.65
N LEU A 232 -0.79 -27.43 -2.00
CA LEU A 232 -1.34 -26.19 -1.44
C LEU A 232 -1.74 -26.37 0.02
N ALA A 233 -1.65 -25.28 0.79
CA ALA A 233 -2.30 -25.20 2.08
C ALA A 233 -3.83 -25.34 1.94
N GLU A 234 -4.51 -25.67 3.04
CA GLU A 234 -5.93 -26.04 3.02
C GLU A 234 -6.84 -24.92 2.49
N ALA A 235 -6.59 -23.67 2.89
CA ALA A 235 -7.37 -22.53 2.41
C ALA A 235 -7.17 -22.31 0.89
N GLU A 236 -5.93 -22.35 0.43
CA GLU A 236 -5.57 -22.19 -0.98
C GLU A 236 -6.10 -23.32 -1.85
N ALA A 237 -6.09 -24.56 -1.33
CA ALA A 237 -6.73 -25.71 -1.98
C ALA A 237 -8.25 -25.52 -2.11
N ALA A 238 -8.88 -24.84 -1.15
CA ALA A 238 -10.30 -24.50 -1.20
C ALA A 238 -10.62 -23.31 -2.15
N GLY A 239 -9.61 -22.64 -2.71
CA GLY A 239 -9.76 -21.54 -3.66
C GLY A 239 -9.45 -20.15 -3.10
N PHE A 240 -8.93 -20.05 -1.87
CA PHE A 240 -8.36 -18.81 -1.36
C PHE A 240 -7.10 -18.41 -2.16
N PHE A 241 -6.89 -17.13 -2.40
CA PHE A 241 -5.62 -16.63 -2.92
C PHE A 241 -5.34 -15.21 -2.47
N ARG A 242 -4.08 -14.80 -2.59
CA ARG A 242 -3.63 -13.44 -2.26
C ARG A 242 -3.06 -12.74 -3.48
N LEU A 243 -3.39 -11.47 -3.62
CA LEU A 243 -2.79 -10.55 -4.59
C LEU A 243 -1.90 -9.56 -3.82
N ALA A 244 -0.60 -9.63 -4.06
CA ALA A 244 0.37 -8.68 -3.56
C ALA A 244 0.62 -7.61 -4.64
N GLN A 245 0.24 -6.37 -4.35
CA GLN A 245 0.40 -5.26 -5.27
C GLN A 245 1.55 -4.35 -4.82
N TYR A 246 2.50 -4.11 -5.73
CA TYR A 246 3.64 -3.23 -5.52
C TYR A 246 3.44 -1.87 -6.21
N GLY A 247 4.14 -0.86 -5.68
CA GLY A 247 4.14 0.49 -6.22
C GLY A 247 2.92 1.36 -5.85
N PRO A 248 2.98 2.68 -6.15
CA PRO A 248 1.99 3.66 -5.70
C PRO A 248 0.64 3.44 -6.37
N LEU A 249 -0.49 3.60 -5.65
CA LEU A 249 -1.85 3.37 -6.17
C LEU A 249 -2.21 4.25 -7.38
N HIS A 250 -1.55 5.39 -7.56
CA HIS A 250 -1.82 6.34 -8.65
C HIS A 250 -0.68 6.49 -9.66
N SER A 251 0.35 5.63 -9.61
CA SER A 251 1.39 5.65 -10.62
C SER A 251 0.85 5.15 -11.97
N LEU A 252 1.18 5.88 -13.04
CA LEU A 252 0.96 5.47 -14.44
C LEU A 252 2.03 4.47 -14.92
N SER A 253 3.04 4.16 -14.09
CA SER A 253 4.07 3.17 -14.42
C SER A 253 3.49 1.76 -14.46
N THR A 254 4.15 0.87 -15.21
CA THR A 254 3.86 -0.57 -15.16
C THR A 254 4.00 -1.05 -13.72
N ARG A 255 2.93 -1.69 -13.23
CA ARG A 255 2.90 -2.24 -11.87
C ARG A 255 3.40 -3.66 -11.90
N VAL A 256 4.15 -3.99 -10.87
CA VAL A 256 4.48 -5.35 -10.51
C VAL A 256 3.42 -5.84 -9.55
N ASN A 257 2.79 -6.96 -9.89
CA ASN A 257 1.86 -7.66 -9.01
C ASN A 257 2.33 -9.09 -8.83
N GLU A 258 1.92 -9.72 -7.74
CA GLU A 258 2.19 -11.12 -7.49
C GLU A 258 0.91 -11.83 -7.04
N ILE A 259 0.75 -13.09 -7.46
CA ILE A 259 -0.19 -14.02 -6.83
C ILE A 259 0.57 -14.86 -5.83
N TRP A 260 0.02 -14.95 -4.61
CA TRP A 260 0.58 -15.66 -3.48
C TRP A 260 -0.33 -16.82 -3.08
N LEU A 261 0.25 -18.01 -2.97
CA LEU A 261 -0.40 -19.22 -2.45
C LEU A 261 0.47 -19.85 -1.36
N ALA A 262 -0.08 -20.13 -0.19
CA ALA A 262 0.62 -20.93 0.81
C ALA A 262 0.74 -22.39 0.35
N VAL A 263 1.90 -22.98 0.64
CA VAL A 263 2.21 -24.38 0.32
C VAL A 263 2.50 -25.16 1.60
N LYS A 264 2.25 -26.47 1.57
CA LYS A 264 2.66 -27.41 2.61
C LYS A 264 4.02 -27.99 2.22
N LEU A 265 5.03 -27.74 3.05
CA LEU A 265 6.33 -28.41 2.97
C LEU A 265 6.37 -29.60 3.94
#